data_AF-A0A4Q3RAT9-F1
#
_entry.id   AF-A0A4Q3RAT9-F1
#
_cell.length_a   1.000
_cell.length_b   1.000
_cell.length_c   1.000
_cell.angle_alpha   90.00
_cell.angle_beta   90.00
_cell.angle_gamma   90.00
#
_symmetry.space_group_name_H-M   'P 1'
#
loop_
_entity.id
_entity.type
_entity.pdbx_description
1 polymer ?
#
loop_
_entity_poly.entity_id
_entity_poly.type
_entity_poly.pdbx_seq_one_letter_code
_entity_poly.pdbx_strand_id
1 'polypeptide(L)'
;VCSTNTCIPATSPILLFFGLLRVGRCHAEAVNNLRQDAVEQAAPAKQARNVSSTPPGQVFRQVQGNGHTYSVMGSPNLGEIKGILIGVENTNAGEPVCGEIWANELRLSSLDEKGGYAALGRVDVTLADLGSVSLSANMHTKGFGTLEQRVNERYRDDFFQFDVTANLELGKLLPKKVGMSIPMLASYTQSVSTPEYDPYDQDIKLKDKLGEASGSQKDSIRNAAIDFTSTTTLNFTNVKKTKTNGKKPKIYDVENVDVSYSYLKTSSHNPLIEYNDVTRHRGALGYNFAPQPKFITPFKKYFKKTKHHWFDLIKDFNFNYVPTQLSFRADITRQFGVVKPRSIGEDKYAIPETYDKYFVFQRDYIMRWKFTQSLELDYTATNNSRIDEPFGRLDTKAKKDSVWKNLLKGGRNTVF
;
A
#
# COMPACT_ATOMS: atom_id res chain seq x y z
N VAL A 1 12.61 -27.96 -36.73
CA VAL A 1 13.55 -28.19 -37.85
C VAL A 1 13.28 -27.16 -38.93
N CYS A 2 14.08 -26.11 -38.98
CA CYS A 2 14.05 -25.12 -40.07
C CYS A 2 15.29 -25.34 -40.95
N SER A 3 15.11 -25.46 -42.27
CA SER A 3 16.18 -25.55 -43.28
C SER A 3 16.17 -24.27 -44.12
N THR A 4 17.36 -23.76 -44.45
CA THR A 4 17.56 -22.73 -45.47
C THR A 4 18.74 -23.07 -46.32
N ASN A 5 18.59 -22.92 -47.64
CA ASN A 5 19.67 -23.07 -48.59
C ASN A 5 19.99 -21.67 -49.13
N THR A 6 21.08 -21.07 -48.64
CA THR A 6 21.40 -19.66 -48.93
C THR A 6 22.90 -19.50 -49.17
N CYS A 7 23.27 -18.81 -50.24
CA CYS A 7 24.64 -18.38 -50.49
C CYS A 7 24.86 -16.99 -49.88
N ILE A 8 25.82 -16.88 -48.96
CA ILE A 8 26.11 -15.64 -48.23
C ILE A 8 27.33 -14.99 -48.89
N PRO A 9 27.17 -13.79 -49.50
CA PRO A 9 28.29 -13.08 -50.11
C PRO A 9 29.28 -12.61 -49.04
N ALA A 10 30.52 -12.38 -49.45
CA ALA A 10 31.64 -12.06 -48.55
C ALA A 10 31.49 -10.77 -47.71
N THR A 11 30.43 -9.97 -47.90
CA THR A 11 30.31 -8.63 -47.32
C THR A 11 28.92 -8.23 -46.81
N SER A 12 27.95 -9.14 -46.58
CA SER A 12 26.64 -8.73 -46.04
C SER A 12 25.90 -9.78 -45.21
N PRO A 13 25.33 -9.42 -44.03
CA PRO A 13 24.38 -10.28 -43.32
C PRO A 13 23.03 -10.31 -44.06
N ILE A 14 22.50 -11.50 -44.36
CA ILE A 14 21.18 -11.68 -45.00
C ILE A 14 20.12 -11.95 -43.92
N LEU A 15 19.02 -11.18 -43.93
CA LEU A 15 17.81 -11.43 -43.12
C LEU A 15 16.91 -12.49 -43.78
N LEU A 16 16.39 -13.45 -43.00
CA LEU A 16 15.44 -14.46 -43.48
C LEU A 16 14.17 -14.48 -42.63
N PHE A 17 13.00 -14.42 -43.29
CA PHE A 17 11.64 -14.60 -42.72
C PHE A 17 11.12 -16.01 -43.09
N PHE A 18 10.41 -16.68 -42.19
CA PHE A 18 10.06 -18.11 -42.35
C PHE A 18 8.55 -18.43 -42.40
N GLY A 19 8.19 -19.31 -43.34
CA GLY A 19 6.93 -20.06 -43.42
C GLY A 19 7.19 -21.58 -43.51
N LEU A 20 6.21 -22.40 -43.05
CA LEU A 20 6.31 -23.85 -42.82
C LEU A 20 6.71 -24.70 -44.05
N LEU A 21 7.54 -25.76 -43.87
CA LEU A 21 7.25 -27.18 -44.19
C LEU A 21 8.36 -28.21 -43.87
N ARG A 22 7.90 -29.48 -43.69
CA ARG A 22 8.48 -30.85 -43.80
C ARG A 22 9.79 -31.26 -43.09
N VAL A 23 9.69 -32.36 -42.33
CA VAL A 23 10.73 -32.95 -41.46
C VAL A 23 11.40 -34.16 -42.12
N GLY A 24 12.73 -34.12 -42.29
CA GLY A 24 13.61 -35.27 -42.47
C GLY A 24 14.57 -35.40 -41.27
N ARG A 25 15.04 -36.61 -40.94
CA ARG A 25 15.95 -36.86 -39.81
C ARG A 25 17.34 -36.26 -40.09
N CYS A 26 17.77 -35.29 -39.29
CA CYS A 26 19.14 -34.75 -39.28
C CYS A 26 19.97 -35.39 -38.15
N HIS A 27 21.26 -35.63 -38.43
CA HIS A 27 22.27 -36.00 -37.44
C HIS A 27 22.91 -34.70 -36.91
N ALA A 28 22.86 -34.45 -35.60
CA ALA A 28 23.51 -33.29 -34.98
C ALA A 28 24.86 -33.71 -34.39
N GLU A 29 25.97 -33.16 -34.89
CA GLU A 29 27.28 -33.30 -34.26
C GLU A 29 27.38 -32.43 -33.00
N ALA A 30 27.95 -32.97 -31.92
CA ALA A 30 28.02 -32.31 -30.62
C ALA A 30 28.78 -30.97 -30.61
N VAL A 31 29.65 -30.73 -31.60
CA VAL A 31 30.48 -29.53 -31.75
C VAL A 31 29.67 -28.30 -32.21
N ASN A 32 28.55 -28.53 -32.91
CA ASN A 32 27.69 -27.45 -33.44
C ASN A 32 26.52 -27.11 -32.51
N ASN A 33 26.52 -27.62 -31.28
CA ASN A 33 25.55 -27.24 -30.27
C ASN A 33 26.05 -26.02 -29.48
N LEU A 34 25.28 -24.94 -29.51
CA LEU A 34 25.41 -23.83 -28.56
C LEU A 34 25.03 -24.33 -27.17
N ARG A 35 25.96 -25.00 -26.47
CA ARG A 35 25.70 -25.58 -25.16
C ARG A 35 25.89 -24.54 -24.05
N GLN A 36 24.76 -24.21 -23.43
CA GLN A 36 24.51 -24.08 -21.99
C GLN A 36 24.88 -22.81 -21.21
N ASP A 37 25.55 -21.81 -21.77
CA ASP A 37 25.94 -20.62 -20.99
C ASP A 37 25.48 -19.28 -21.59
N ALA A 38 24.74 -19.28 -22.70
CA ALA A 38 24.41 -18.03 -23.40
C ALA A 38 23.65 -17.00 -22.55
N VAL A 39 22.70 -17.45 -21.71
CA VAL A 39 21.97 -16.58 -20.79
C VAL A 39 22.85 -16.15 -19.61
N GLU A 40 23.71 -17.05 -19.12
CA GLU A 40 24.61 -16.80 -18.00
C GLU A 40 25.75 -15.83 -18.38
N GLN A 41 26.23 -15.89 -19.62
CA GLN A 41 27.30 -15.03 -20.15
C GLN A 41 26.80 -13.70 -20.70
N ALA A 42 25.51 -13.57 -21.02
CA ALA A 42 24.94 -12.33 -21.55
C ALA A 42 24.93 -11.18 -20.54
N ALA A 43 24.60 -11.45 -19.27
CA ALA A 43 24.62 -10.41 -18.22
C ALA A 43 26.04 -9.91 -17.89
N PRO A 44 27.05 -10.78 -17.68
CA PRO A 44 28.45 -10.38 -17.55
C PRO A 44 28.99 -9.62 -18.77
N ALA A 45 28.64 -10.02 -20.00
CA ALA A 45 29.04 -9.30 -21.20
C ALA A 45 28.44 -7.88 -21.26
N LYS A 46 27.18 -7.72 -20.82
CA LYS A 46 26.52 -6.41 -20.67
C LYS A 46 27.20 -5.57 -19.58
N GLN A 47 27.56 -6.16 -18.44
CA GLN A 47 28.30 -5.48 -17.37
C GLN A 47 29.70 -5.03 -17.84
N ALA A 48 30.46 -5.92 -18.49
CA ALA A 48 31.76 -5.59 -19.07
C ALA A 48 31.66 -4.43 -20.07
N ARG A 49 30.61 -4.42 -20.91
CA ARG A 49 30.30 -3.29 -21.80
C ARG A 49 30.01 -2.02 -21.01
N ASN A 50 29.16 -2.07 -19.98
CA ASN A 50 28.78 -0.91 -19.17
C ASN A 50 29.98 -0.26 -18.47
N VAL A 51 30.98 -1.04 -18.10
CA VAL A 51 32.25 -0.56 -17.50
C VAL A 51 33.24 -0.08 -18.57
N SER A 52 33.13 -0.56 -19.81
CA SER A 52 33.97 -0.12 -20.93
C SER A 52 33.59 1.29 -21.42
N SER A 53 34.49 1.93 -22.16
CA SER A 53 34.22 3.20 -22.86
C SER A 53 33.39 3.04 -24.14
N THR A 54 32.88 1.84 -24.44
CA THR A 54 32.14 1.55 -25.67
C THR A 54 30.75 2.19 -25.62
N PRO A 55 30.38 3.08 -26.56
CA PRO A 55 29.06 3.69 -26.58
C PRO A 55 27.94 2.65 -26.73
N PRO A 56 26.76 2.83 -26.09
CA PRO A 56 25.64 1.89 -26.21
C PRO A 56 25.17 1.65 -27.65
N GLY A 57 25.36 2.61 -28.56
CA GLY A 57 25.01 2.47 -29.97
C GLY A 57 25.99 1.62 -30.79
N GLN A 58 27.09 1.14 -30.20
CA GLN A 58 28.06 0.28 -30.89
C GLN A 58 28.00 -1.15 -30.35
N VAL A 59 28.28 -2.12 -31.24
CA VAL A 59 28.33 -3.53 -30.87
C VAL A 59 29.61 -3.79 -30.09
N PHE A 60 29.47 -4.13 -28.82
CA PHE A 60 30.55 -4.63 -27.98
C PHE A 60 30.65 -6.15 -28.14
N ARG A 61 31.81 -6.68 -28.53
CA ARG A 61 32.05 -8.12 -28.72
C ARG A 61 33.08 -8.63 -27.72
N GLN A 62 32.78 -9.77 -27.11
CA GLN A 62 33.70 -10.44 -26.19
C GLN A 62 33.76 -11.93 -26.52
N VAL A 63 34.98 -12.44 -26.74
CA VAL A 63 35.24 -13.87 -26.88
C VAL A 63 35.35 -14.47 -25.48
N GLN A 64 34.55 -15.50 -25.20
CA GLN A 64 34.58 -16.21 -23.92
C GLN A 64 35.54 -17.40 -23.98
N GLY A 65 35.90 -17.95 -22.81
CA GLY A 65 36.83 -19.09 -22.71
C GLY A 65 36.37 -20.37 -23.44
N ASN A 66 35.09 -20.45 -23.80
CA ASN A 66 34.50 -21.52 -24.62
C ASN A 66 34.67 -21.31 -26.15
N GLY A 67 35.29 -20.21 -26.57
CA GLY A 67 35.49 -19.85 -27.99
C GLY A 67 34.29 -19.18 -28.66
N HIS A 68 33.15 -19.03 -27.97
CA HIS A 68 31.99 -18.31 -28.48
C HIS A 68 32.17 -16.80 -28.31
N THR A 69 31.66 -16.04 -29.28
CA THR A 69 31.66 -14.57 -29.23
C THR A 69 30.29 -14.08 -28.83
N TYR A 70 30.20 -13.40 -27.70
CA TYR A 70 29.00 -12.73 -27.22
C TYR A 70 29.04 -11.26 -27.59
N SER A 71 27.93 -10.75 -28.12
CA SER A 71 27.83 -9.39 -28.62
C SER A 71 26.67 -8.66 -27.95
N VAL A 72 26.91 -7.43 -27.47
CA VAL A 72 25.90 -6.58 -26.82
C VAL A 72 25.83 -5.25 -27.53
N MET A 73 24.63 -4.80 -27.85
CA MET A 73 24.35 -3.47 -28.39
C MET A 73 23.12 -2.91 -27.66
N GLY A 74 23.16 -1.63 -27.30
CA GLY A 74 22.13 -0.99 -26.48
C GLY A 74 22.11 -1.53 -25.05
N SER A 75 20.94 -1.55 -24.41
CA SER A 75 20.71 -2.16 -23.10
C SER A 75 19.62 -3.22 -23.21
N PRO A 76 19.93 -4.41 -23.74
CA PRO A 76 18.95 -5.49 -23.85
C PRO A 76 18.46 -5.93 -22.47
N ASN A 77 17.25 -6.51 -22.42
CA ASN A 77 16.64 -7.05 -21.21
C ASN A 77 16.28 -8.54 -21.43
N LEU A 78 16.95 -9.44 -20.71
CA LEU A 78 16.66 -10.88 -20.77
C LEU A 78 15.35 -11.25 -20.06
N GLY A 79 14.84 -10.38 -19.19
CA GLY A 79 13.52 -10.52 -18.57
C GLY A 79 12.36 -10.28 -19.54
N GLU A 80 12.59 -9.60 -20.66
CA GLU A 80 11.55 -9.28 -21.65
C GLU A 80 12.06 -9.48 -23.10
N ILE A 81 12.06 -10.72 -23.57
CA ILE A 81 12.47 -11.07 -24.95
C ILE A 81 11.24 -10.97 -25.88
N LYS A 82 11.23 -9.99 -26.78
CA LYS A 82 10.13 -9.79 -27.76
C LYS A 82 10.29 -10.58 -29.05
N GLY A 83 11.52 -10.90 -29.42
CA GLY A 83 11.82 -11.59 -30.66
C GLY A 83 13.19 -12.24 -30.59
N ILE A 84 13.33 -13.36 -31.29
CA ILE A 84 14.58 -14.10 -31.41
C ILE A 84 14.89 -14.16 -32.90
N LEU A 85 16.08 -13.70 -33.26
CA LEU A 85 16.61 -13.79 -34.62
C LEU A 85 17.71 -14.83 -34.66
N ILE A 86 17.56 -15.81 -35.54
CA ILE A 86 18.62 -16.77 -35.88
C ILE A 86 19.12 -16.39 -37.26
N GLY A 87 20.40 -16.05 -37.36
CA GLY A 87 21.05 -15.61 -38.59
C GLY A 87 22.39 -16.30 -38.79
N VAL A 88 22.92 -16.17 -40.01
CA VAL A 88 24.18 -16.80 -40.42
C VAL A 88 25.08 -15.68 -40.93
N GLU A 89 26.28 -15.57 -40.38
CA GLU A 89 27.26 -14.55 -40.74
C GLU A 89 28.48 -15.24 -41.34
N ASN A 90 28.90 -14.79 -42.54
CA ASN A 90 30.16 -15.19 -43.13
C ASN A 90 31.28 -14.33 -42.55
N THR A 91 32.14 -14.91 -41.73
CA THR A 91 33.28 -14.22 -41.11
C THR A 91 34.52 -14.18 -42.02
N ASN A 92 34.49 -14.87 -43.16
CA ASN A 92 35.59 -14.91 -44.11
C ASN A 92 35.31 -13.99 -45.31
N ALA A 93 36.04 -12.87 -45.39
CA ALA A 93 35.81 -11.81 -46.37
C ALA A 93 36.31 -12.13 -47.80
N GLY A 94 36.88 -13.31 -48.04
CA GLY A 94 37.49 -13.67 -49.32
C GLY A 94 36.59 -14.43 -50.29
N GLU A 95 35.64 -15.22 -49.79
CA GLU A 95 34.88 -16.15 -50.62
C GLU A 95 33.40 -16.25 -50.19
N PRO A 96 32.46 -16.33 -51.14
CA PRO A 96 31.06 -16.60 -50.83
C PRO A 96 30.91 -18.02 -50.28
N VAL A 97 30.18 -18.16 -49.18
CA VAL A 97 29.90 -19.46 -48.56
C VAL A 97 28.47 -19.85 -48.88
N CYS A 98 28.29 -21.02 -49.50
CA CYS A 98 26.98 -21.63 -49.70
C CYS A 98 26.86 -22.84 -48.78
N GLY A 99 25.78 -22.89 -48.01
CA GLY A 99 25.52 -24.00 -47.10
C GLY A 99 24.05 -24.11 -46.75
N GLU A 100 23.66 -25.33 -46.37
CA GLU A 100 22.35 -25.58 -45.80
C GLU A 100 22.47 -25.66 -44.29
N ILE A 101 21.77 -24.77 -43.58
CA ILE A 101 21.81 -24.72 -42.12
C ILE A 101 20.47 -25.16 -41.57
N TRP A 102 20.55 -26.15 -40.67
CA TRP A 102 19.42 -26.76 -40.02
C TRP A 102 19.42 -26.36 -38.54
N ALA A 103 18.42 -25.59 -38.12
CA ALA A 103 18.20 -25.29 -36.71
C ALA A 103 17.12 -26.21 -36.15
N ASN A 104 17.42 -26.89 -35.05
CA ASN A 104 16.45 -27.73 -34.35
C ASN A 104 16.44 -27.43 -32.84
N GLU A 105 15.24 -27.28 -32.29
CA GLU A 105 14.92 -27.06 -30.87
C GLU A 105 15.69 -25.93 -30.18
N LEU A 106 15.00 -24.80 -29.96
CA LEU A 106 15.46 -23.78 -29.01
C LEU A 106 14.79 -24.04 -27.66
N ARG A 107 15.56 -24.50 -26.69
CA ARG A 107 15.08 -24.69 -25.32
C ARG A 107 16.00 -24.01 -24.32
N LEU A 108 15.41 -23.50 -23.25
CA LEU A 108 16.17 -23.15 -22.05
C LEU A 108 16.49 -24.45 -21.30
N SER A 109 17.75 -24.66 -20.98
CA SER A 109 18.20 -25.79 -20.16
C SER A 109 18.56 -25.33 -18.76
N SER A 110 18.36 -26.22 -17.77
CA SER A 110 18.80 -26.00 -16.39
C SER A 110 18.17 -24.77 -15.74
N LEU A 111 16.89 -24.90 -15.36
CA LEU A 111 16.24 -23.90 -14.52
C LEU A 111 16.96 -23.78 -13.18
N ASP A 112 16.97 -22.59 -12.58
CA ASP A 112 17.55 -22.41 -11.25
C ASP A 112 16.70 -23.20 -10.21
N GLU A 113 17.31 -24.21 -9.60
CA GLU A 113 16.69 -25.08 -8.60
C GLU A 113 16.98 -24.63 -7.17
N LYS A 114 17.52 -23.42 -6.96
CA LYS A 114 17.73 -22.87 -5.61
C LYS A 114 16.42 -22.81 -4.84
N GLY A 115 16.40 -23.51 -3.71
CA GLY A 115 15.32 -23.38 -2.75
C GLY A 115 15.40 -22.04 -2.00
N GLY A 116 14.25 -21.61 -1.49
CA GLY A 116 14.17 -20.57 -0.48
C GLY A 116 13.58 -21.13 0.82
N TYR A 117 13.70 -20.36 1.88
CA TYR A 117 13.03 -20.62 3.16
C TYR A 117 12.09 -19.48 3.49
N ALA A 118 11.09 -19.80 4.32
CA ALA A 118 10.24 -18.83 4.97
C ALA A 118 10.15 -19.12 6.46
N ALA A 119 9.94 -18.08 7.25
CA ALA A 119 9.71 -18.18 8.67
C ALA A 119 8.59 -17.24 9.09
N LEU A 120 7.76 -17.71 10.02
CA LEU A 120 6.72 -16.94 10.68
C LEU A 120 6.87 -17.10 12.17
N GLY A 121 7.05 -16.00 12.88
CA GLY A 121 7.04 -15.91 14.33
C GLY A 121 5.87 -15.07 14.79
N ARG A 122 5.18 -15.51 15.86
CA ARG A 122 4.11 -14.75 16.50
C ARG A 122 4.18 -14.93 18.01
N VAL A 123 4.05 -13.83 18.73
CA VAL A 123 4.00 -13.77 20.19
C VAL A 123 2.80 -12.94 20.59
N ASP A 124 1.91 -13.51 21.39
CA ASP A 124 0.76 -12.80 21.96
C ASP A 124 0.88 -12.80 23.48
N VAL A 125 0.83 -11.61 24.08
CA VAL A 125 0.90 -11.40 25.53
C VAL A 125 -0.40 -10.77 26.00
N THR A 126 -1.10 -11.44 26.92
CA THR A 126 -2.34 -10.93 27.53
C THR A 126 -2.03 -10.39 28.92
N LEU A 127 -2.36 -9.12 29.15
CA LEU A 127 -2.13 -8.36 30.39
C LEU A 127 -3.40 -8.31 31.26
N ALA A 128 -4.04 -9.47 31.48
CA ALA A 128 -5.30 -9.60 32.24
C ALA A 128 -6.35 -8.52 31.84
N ASP A 129 -6.76 -7.69 32.79
CA ASP A 129 -7.76 -6.63 32.59
C ASP A 129 -7.26 -5.44 31.76
N LEU A 130 -5.94 -5.27 31.58
CA LEU A 130 -5.34 -4.12 30.89
C LEU A 130 -5.39 -4.27 29.36
N GLY A 131 -5.39 -5.48 28.82
CA GLY A 131 -5.47 -5.73 27.37
C GLY A 131 -4.45 -6.74 26.85
N SER A 132 -3.99 -6.57 25.62
CA SER A 132 -3.04 -7.49 24.97
C SER A 132 -2.03 -6.77 24.07
N VAL A 133 -0.88 -7.40 23.87
CA VAL A 133 0.16 -6.99 22.93
C VAL A 133 0.50 -8.19 22.05
N SER A 134 0.45 -8.01 20.74
CA SER A 134 0.82 -9.01 19.76
C SER A 134 1.99 -8.51 18.92
N LEU A 135 3.00 -9.37 18.75
CA LEU A 135 4.14 -9.19 17.87
C LEU A 135 4.10 -10.30 16.83
N SER A 136 4.20 -9.95 15.54
CA SER A 136 4.43 -10.92 14.48
C SER A 136 5.60 -10.50 13.61
N ALA A 137 6.34 -11.47 13.11
CA ALA A 137 7.37 -11.29 12.10
C ALA A 137 7.22 -12.39 11.07
N ASN A 138 7.23 -12.02 9.80
CA ASN A 138 7.25 -12.97 8.70
C ASN A 138 8.42 -12.64 7.79
N MET A 139 9.03 -13.66 7.21
CA MET A 139 10.07 -13.50 6.21
C MET A 139 10.01 -14.63 5.21
N HIS A 140 10.37 -14.32 3.97
CA HIS A 140 10.71 -15.32 2.96
C HIS A 140 11.92 -14.85 2.17
N THR A 141 12.61 -15.81 1.59
CA THR A 141 13.72 -15.54 0.68
C THR A 141 13.31 -15.87 -0.74
N LYS A 142 14.04 -15.28 -1.69
CA LYS A 142 13.91 -15.63 -3.10
C LYS A 142 14.03 -17.14 -3.32
N GLY A 143 13.25 -17.67 -4.25
CA GLY A 143 13.13 -19.10 -4.53
C GLY A 143 12.16 -19.85 -3.61
N PHE A 144 11.66 -19.22 -2.54
CA PHE A 144 10.57 -19.79 -1.75
C PHE A 144 9.26 -19.77 -2.57
N GLY A 145 8.41 -20.77 -2.33
CA GLY A 145 7.10 -20.87 -2.97
C GLY A 145 6.32 -22.07 -2.42
N THR A 146 5.03 -22.11 -2.68
CA THR A 146 4.19 -23.27 -2.34
C THR A 146 4.44 -24.42 -3.34
N LEU A 147 4.07 -25.66 -2.99
CA LEU A 147 4.33 -26.82 -3.85
C LEU A 147 3.66 -26.73 -5.23
N GLU A 148 2.51 -26.04 -5.31
CA GLU A 148 1.75 -25.87 -6.54
C GLU A 148 2.31 -24.79 -7.47
N GLN A 149 3.22 -23.93 -6.98
CA GLN A 149 3.78 -22.83 -7.76
C GLN A 149 4.81 -23.33 -8.77
N ARG A 150 4.65 -22.89 -10.02
CA ARG A 150 5.63 -23.12 -11.09
C ARG A 150 6.90 -22.32 -10.81
N VAL A 151 8.01 -22.69 -11.45
CA VAL A 151 9.32 -22.03 -11.26
C VAL A 151 9.26 -20.51 -11.50
N ASN A 152 8.47 -20.04 -12.46
CA ASN A 152 8.30 -18.60 -12.72
C ASN A 152 7.40 -17.86 -11.73
N GLU A 153 6.63 -18.58 -10.92
CA GLU A 153 5.68 -18.01 -9.93
C GLU A 153 6.26 -17.95 -8.51
N ARG A 154 7.45 -18.54 -8.30
CA ARG A 154 8.18 -18.46 -7.03
C ARG A 154 8.64 -17.04 -6.76
N TYR A 155 8.82 -16.71 -5.48
CA TYR A 155 9.29 -15.40 -5.06
C TYR A 155 10.67 -15.08 -5.65
N ARG A 156 10.83 -13.86 -6.17
CA ARG A 156 12.09 -13.34 -6.72
C ARG A 156 12.64 -12.20 -5.86
N ASP A 157 12.25 -12.19 -4.60
CA ASP A 157 12.55 -11.15 -3.64
C ASP A 157 12.80 -11.74 -2.25
N ASP A 158 13.62 -11.05 -1.48
CA ASP A 158 13.78 -11.28 -0.05
C ASP A 158 12.83 -10.34 0.69
N PHE A 159 11.85 -10.91 1.38
CA PHE A 159 10.81 -10.18 2.08
C PHE A 159 10.97 -10.31 3.59
N PHE A 160 10.79 -9.20 4.28
CA PHE A 160 10.73 -9.15 5.73
C PHE A 160 9.63 -8.19 6.15
N GLN A 161 8.71 -8.66 6.98
CA GLN A 161 7.69 -7.83 7.60
C GLN A 161 7.66 -8.09 9.10
N PHE A 162 7.49 -7.03 9.88
CA PHE A 162 7.17 -7.12 11.28
C PHE A 162 6.00 -6.22 11.64
N ASP A 163 5.19 -6.68 12.59
CA ASP A 163 4.00 -6.01 13.06
C ASP A 163 3.97 -6.07 14.59
N VAL A 164 3.79 -4.92 15.22
CA VAL A 164 3.54 -4.79 16.65
C VAL A 164 2.19 -4.15 16.82
N THR A 165 1.30 -4.77 17.60
CA THR A 165 -0.02 -4.20 17.92
C THR A 165 -0.28 -4.31 19.41
N ALA A 166 -0.65 -3.21 20.03
CA ALA A 166 -1.04 -3.12 21.43
C ALA A 166 -2.51 -2.66 21.52
N ASN A 167 -3.34 -3.48 22.14
CA ASN A 167 -4.74 -3.19 22.47
C ASN A 167 -4.84 -3.03 23.98
N LEU A 168 -4.88 -1.79 24.48
CA LEU A 168 -4.85 -1.49 25.92
C LEU A 168 -6.09 -0.71 26.35
N GLU A 169 -6.67 -1.07 27.49
CA GLU A 169 -7.70 -0.30 28.19
C GLU A 169 -7.04 0.56 29.26
N LEU A 170 -6.58 1.76 28.88
CA LEU A 170 -5.86 2.66 29.77
C LEU A 170 -6.73 3.17 30.94
N GLY A 171 -8.06 3.06 30.81
CA GLY A 171 -9.01 3.35 31.89
C GLY A 171 -8.81 2.47 33.14
N LYS A 172 -8.23 1.28 32.99
CA LYS A 172 -7.94 0.36 34.10
C LYS A 172 -6.75 0.79 34.96
N LEU A 173 -5.88 1.66 34.44
CA LEU A 173 -4.77 2.25 35.19
C LEU A 173 -5.23 3.35 36.16
N LEU A 174 -6.46 3.87 35.96
CA LEU A 174 -7.06 4.88 36.82
C LEU A 174 -7.84 4.22 37.98
N PRO A 175 -8.03 4.90 39.12
CA PRO A 175 -8.83 4.38 40.21
C PRO A 175 -10.27 4.04 39.76
N LYS A 176 -10.80 2.88 40.17
CA LYS A 176 -12.15 2.39 39.80
C LYS A 176 -13.28 3.41 40.01
N LYS A 177 -13.12 4.34 40.96
CA LYS A 177 -14.09 5.41 41.26
C LYS A 177 -14.24 6.43 40.12
N VAL A 178 -13.21 6.63 39.28
CA VAL A 178 -13.23 7.57 38.15
C VAL A 178 -14.15 7.04 37.04
N GLY A 179 -14.24 5.71 36.86
CA GLY A 179 -15.13 5.07 35.90
C GLY A 179 -14.83 5.39 34.45
N MET A 180 -13.61 5.78 34.11
CA MET A 180 -13.23 6.15 32.73
C MET A 180 -12.93 4.90 31.91
N SER A 181 -13.41 4.85 30.67
CA SER A 181 -13.00 3.89 29.66
C SER A 181 -12.17 4.60 28.61
N ILE A 182 -10.96 4.11 28.38
CA ILE A 182 -9.99 4.63 27.44
C ILE A 182 -9.41 3.45 26.63
N PRO A 183 -10.16 2.92 25.65
CA PRO A 183 -9.66 1.89 24.75
C PRO A 183 -8.66 2.51 23.77
N MET A 184 -7.44 2.01 23.76
CA MET A 184 -6.35 2.42 22.90
C MET A 184 -5.87 1.24 22.05
N LEU A 185 -5.79 1.44 20.74
CA LEU A 185 -5.07 0.58 19.80
C LEU A 185 -3.85 1.37 19.30
N ALA A 186 -2.66 0.82 19.49
CA ALA A 186 -1.44 1.31 18.85
C ALA A 186 -0.85 0.20 17.99
N SER A 187 -0.50 0.48 16.74
CA SER A 187 0.19 -0.50 15.90
C SER A 187 1.29 0.13 15.06
N TYR A 188 2.31 -0.67 14.79
CA TYR A 188 3.40 -0.34 13.90
C TYR A 188 3.68 -1.56 13.02
N THR A 189 3.53 -1.41 11.72
CA THR A 189 3.84 -2.40 10.71
C THR A 189 4.92 -1.85 9.80
N GLN A 190 5.90 -2.67 9.46
CA GLN A 190 6.89 -2.35 8.46
C GLN A 190 7.18 -3.57 7.60
N SER A 191 7.17 -3.38 6.29
CA SER A 191 7.55 -4.37 5.30
C SER A 191 8.65 -3.85 4.40
N VAL A 192 9.58 -4.74 4.07
CA VAL A 192 10.69 -4.49 3.17
C VAL A 192 10.77 -5.67 2.20
N SER A 193 10.69 -5.40 0.91
CA SER A 193 10.97 -6.37 -0.16
C SER A 193 12.20 -5.92 -0.93
N THR A 194 13.20 -6.80 -0.99
CA THR A 194 14.44 -6.57 -1.75
C THR A 194 14.43 -7.47 -2.97
N PRO A 195 14.35 -6.91 -4.20
CA PRO A 195 14.29 -7.74 -5.40
C PRO A 195 15.66 -8.42 -5.66
N GLU A 196 15.62 -9.62 -6.26
CA GLU A 196 16.83 -10.33 -6.68
C GLU A 196 17.58 -9.58 -7.79
N TYR A 197 16.81 -9.03 -8.74
CA TYR A 197 17.30 -8.29 -9.89
C TYR A 197 17.17 -6.79 -9.66
N ASP A 198 18.02 -6.01 -10.31
CA ASP A 198 17.89 -4.56 -10.30
C ASP A 198 16.58 -4.16 -10.99
N PRO A 199 15.79 -3.24 -10.40
CA PRO A 199 14.48 -2.88 -10.94
C PRO A 199 14.56 -2.09 -12.26
N TYR A 200 15.70 -1.48 -12.57
CA TYR A 200 15.93 -0.76 -13.83
C TYR A 200 16.60 -1.67 -14.87
N ASP A 201 17.45 -2.60 -14.43
CA ASP A 201 18.13 -3.63 -15.23
C ASP A 201 17.72 -5.04 -14.77
N GLN A 202 16.54 -5.50 -15.22
CA GLN A 202 15.90 -6.77 -14.78
C GLN A 202 16.69 -8.05 -15.11
N ASP A 203 17.85 -7.93 -15.76
CA ASP A 203 18.77 -8.99 -16.12
C ASP A 203 20.04 -9.02 -15.26
N ILE A 204 20.30 -7.97 -14.46
CA ILE A 204 21.45 -7.87 -13.57
C ILE A 204 21.00 -8.08 -12.13
N LYS A 205 21.68 -8.94 -11.38
CA LYS A 205 21.39 -9.13 -9.96
C LYS A 205 21.74 -7.86 -9.18
N LEU A 206 20.85 -7.45 -8.28
CA LEU A 206 21.06 -6.28 -7.42
C LEU A 206 22.36 -6.42 -6.61
N LYS A 207 22.68 -7.64 -6.14
CA LYS A 207 23.90 -7.95 -5.39
C LYS A 207 25.17 -7.66 -6.21
N ASP A 208 25.18 -7.98 -7.50
CA ASP A 208 26.34 -7.82 -8.37
C ASP A 208 26.58 -6.33 -8.65
N LYS A 209 25.51 -5.59 -8.96
CA LYS A 209 25.55 -4.12 -9.12
C LYS A 209 26.00 -3.39 -7.85
N LEU A 210 25.58 -3.86 -6.67
CA LEU A 210 26.06 -3.36 -5.38
C LEU A 210 27.51 -3.75 -5.10
N GLY A 211 28.02 -4.83 -5.69
CA GLY A 211 29.42 -5.23 -5.60
C GLY A 211 30.35 -4.22 -6.28
N GLU A 212 29.95 -3.76 -7.47
CA GLU A 212 30.70 -2.88 -8.37
C GLU A 212 30.68 -1.38 -7.96
N ALA A 213 29.66 -0.95 -7.21
CA ALA A 213 29.50 0.46 -6.82
C ALA A 213 30.46 0.92 -5.71
N SER A 214 30.74 2.23 -5.60
CA SER A 214 31.47 2.81 -4.46
C SER A 214 30.57 2.94 -3.21
N GLY A 215 31.16 3.07 -2.02
CA GLY A 215 30.42 2.97 -0.73
C GLY A 215 29.17 3.87 -0.61
N SER A 216 29.27 5.15 -0.98
CA SER A 216 28.12 6.08 -0.93
C SER A 216 27.07 5.78 -2.02
N GLN A 217 27.49 5.25 -3.17
CA GLN A 217 26.58 4.84 -4.24
C GLN A 217 25.81 3.57 -3.87
N LYS A 218 26.42 2.64 -3.10
CA LYS A 218 25.76 1.39 -2.67
C LYS A 218 24.48 1.66 -1.88
N ASP A 219 24.52 2.58 -0.94
CA ASP A 219 23.34 2.87 -0.10
C ASP A 219 22.24 3.57 -0.91
N SER A 220 22.60 4.45 -1.84
CA SER A 220 21.64 5.06 -2.77
C SER A 220 20.99 4.02 -3.68
N ILE A 221 21.77 3.10 -4.25
CA ILE A 221 21.26 2.02 -5.12
C ILE A 221 20.35 1.09 -4.33
N ARG A 222 20.74 0.69 -3.12
CA ARG A 222 19.91 -0.17 -2.26
C ARG A 222 18.58 0.49 -1.92
N ASN A 223 18.61 1.74 -1.44
CA ASN A 223 17.38 2.46 -1.07
C ASN A 223 16.48 2.76 -2.28
N ALA A 224 17.06 2.89 -3.48
CA ALA A 224 16.31 3.04 -4.71
C ALA A 224 15.73 1.73 -5.25
N ALA A 225 16.25 0.57 -4.83
CA ALA A 225 15.83 -0.72 -5.34
C ALA A 225 14.77 -1.42 -4.49
N ILE A 226 14.75 -1.15 -3.18
CA ILE A 226 13.83 -1.81 -2.25
C ILE A 226 12.42 -1.22 -2.31
N ASP A 227 11.43 -2.10 -2.15
CA ASP A 227 10.07 -1.73 -1.83
C ASP A 227 9.92 -1.67 -0.31
N PHE A 228 9.63 -0.48 0.20
CA PHE A 228 9.47 -0.23 1.63
C PHE A 228 8.08 0.31 1.90
N THR A 229 7.43 -0.20 2.95
CA THR A 229 6.21 0.40 3.48
C THR A 229 6.22 0.33 5.00
N SER A 230 5.93 1.45 5.65
CA SER A 230 5.68 1.52 7.09
C SER A 230 4.31 2.11 7.36
N THR A 231 3.58 1.53 8.29
CA THR A 231 2.27 2.02 8.74
C THR A 231 2.27 2.13 10.25
N THR A 232 2.05 3.34 10.75
CA THR A 232 1.89 3.63 12.18
C THR A 232 0.43 4.00 12.43
N THR A 233 -0.23 3.31 13.36
CA THR A 233 -1.60 3.58 13.75
C THR A 233 -1.69 3.86 15.24
N LEU A 234 -2.48 4.86 15.62
CA LEU A 234 -2.85 5.13 17.00
C LEU A 234 -4.33 5.54 17.04
N ASN A 235 -5.15 4.71 17.67
CA ASN A 235 -6.59 4.92 17.76
C ASN A 235 -7.03 4.90 19.23
N PHE A 236 -7.76 5.93 19.63
CA PHE A 236 -8.56 5.99 20.84
C PHE A 236 -10.02 5.96 20.42
N THR A 237 -10.76 4.95 20.86
CA THR A 237 -12.14 4.74 20.39
C THR A 237 -13.11 4.90 21.55
N ASN A 238 -14.09 5.78 21.40
CA ASN A 238 -15.17 6.00 22.36
C ASN A 238 -14.66 6.25 23.79
N VAL A 239 -13.63 7.07 23.95
CA VAL A 239 -13.11 7.49 25.26
C VAL A 239 -14.22 8.23 25.98
N LYS A 240 -14.68 7.65 27.09
CA LYS A 240 -15.86 8.15 27.79
C LYS A 240 -15.80 7.85 29.29
N LYS A 241 -16.55 8.64 30.05
CA LYS A 241 -16.76 8.36 31.46
C LYS A 241 -18.03 7.53 31.64
N THR A 242 -17.91 6.40 32.32
CA THR A 242 -19.02 5.51 32.65
C THR A 242 -19.66 5.96 33.96
N LYS A 243 -21.00 5.97 34.01
CA LYS A 243 -21.73 6.31 35.25
C LYS A 243 -21.57 5.21 36.28
N THR A 244 -21.03 5.57 37.44
CA THR A 244 -20.85 4.67 38.59
C THR A 244 -21.93 4.84 39.66
N ASN A 245 -22.66 5.96 39.66
CA ASN A 245 -23.51 6.39 40.79
C ASN A 245 -25.01 6.04 40.68
N GLY A 246 -25.44 5.24 39.70
CA GLY A 246 -26.85 4.83 39.51
C GLY A 246 -27.87 5.96 39.31
N LYS A 247 -27.44 7.22 39.32
CA LYS A 247 -28.28 8.41 39.12
C LYS A 247 -28.70 8.51 37.65
N LYS A 248 -29.91 9.03 37.43
CA LYS A 248 -30.46 9.24 36.09
C LYS A 248 -29.57 10.19 35.28
N PRO A 249 -29.40 9.94 33.97
CA PRO A 249 -28.66 10.85 33.12
C PRO A 249 -29.33 12.21 33.10
N LYS A 250 -28.54 13.26 33.27
CA LYS A 250 -28.92 14.64 33.05
C LYS A 250 -28.30 15.14 31.74
N ILE A 251 -28.88 16.19 31.18
CA ILE A 251 -28.44 16.76 29.89
C ILE A 251 -26.97 17.21 29.95
N TYR A 252 -26.54 17.78 31.07
CA TYR A 252 -25.19 18.32 31.28
C TYR A 252 -24.17 17.30 31.84
N ASP A 253 -24.53 16.02 31.90
CA ASP A 253 -23.62 14.98 32.39
C ASP A 253 -22.49 14.72 31.39
N VAL A 254 -21.24 14.79 31.84
CA VAL A 254 -20.04 14.53 31.03
C VAL A 254 -20.01 13.08 30.52
N GLU A 255 -20.69 12.16 31.20
CA GLU A 255 -20.80 10.76 30.77
C GLU A 255 -21.63 10.58 29.48
N ASN A 256 -22.33 11.63 29.02
CA ASN A 256 -23.00 11.61 27.72
C ASN A 256 -22.04 11.96 26.58
N VAL A 257 -20.80 12.40 26.87
CA VAL A 257 -19.79 12.76 25.89
C VAL A 257 -18.82 11.59 25.68
N ASP A 258 -18.54 11.29 24.42
CA ASP A 258 -17.49 10.38 24.00
C ASP A 258 -16.55 11.08 23.00
N VAL A 259 -15.27 10.74 23.08
CA VAL A 259 -14.24 11.29 22.21
C VAL A 259 -13.52 10.14 21.55
N SER A 260 -13.37 10.20 20.23
CA SER A 260 -12.52 9.28 19.47
C SER A 260 -11.45 10.05 18.72
N TYR A 261 -10.25 9.51 18.68
CA TYR A 261 -9.15 10.08 17.91
C TYR A 261 -8.39 8.96 17.21
N SER A 262 -8.11 9.13 15.93
CA SER A 262 -7.39 8.16 15.11
C SER A 262 -6.29 8.88 14.34
N TYR A 263 -5.11 8.30 14.38
CA TYR A 263 -3.93 8.71 13.64
C TYR A 263 -3.42 7.52 12.84
N LEU A 264 -3.20 7.73 11.56
CA LEU A 264 -2.64 6.74 10.65
C LEU A 264 -1.60 7.42 9.77
N LYS A 265 -0.35 6.97 9.82
CA LYS A 265 0.70 7.41 8.91
C LYS A 265 1.21 6.21 8.12
N THR A 266 1.08 6.27 6.81
CA THR A 266 1.70 5.32 5.89
C THR A 266 2.82 6.03 5.14
N SER A 267 4.02 5.48 5.19
CA SER A 267 5.18 5.96 4.45
C SER A 267 5.64 4.84 3.53
N SER A 268 5.74 5.07 2.24
CA SER A 268 6.24 4.06 1.31
C SER A 268 7.16 4.64 0.26
N HIS A 269 8.08 3.83 -0.22
CA HIS A 269 8.93 4.15 -1.37
C HIS A 269 9.25 2.87 -2.14
N ASN A 270 9.52 3.05 -3.42
CA ASN A 270 9.85 1.97 -4.34
C ASN A 270 10.77 2.50 -5.46
N PRO A 271 11.18 1.67 -6.43
CA PRO A 271 12.01 2.14 -7.54
C PRO A 271 11.39 3.25 -8.39
N LEU A 272 10.06 3.38 -8.42
CA LEU A 272 9.37 4.40 -9.20
C LEU A 272 9.06 5.67 -8.40
N ILE A 273 8.96 5.55 -7.08
CA ILE A 273 8.48 6.58 -6.15
C ILE A 273 9.54 6.81 -5.08
N GLU A 274 10.08 8.03 -5.03
CA GLU A 274 11.10 8.42 -4.05
C GLU A 274 10.53 8.40 -2.63
N TYR A 275 9.32 8.93 -2.44
CA TYR A 275 8.51 8.76 -1.23
C TYR A 275 7.03 9.03 -1.51
N ASN A 276 6.19 8.34 -0.75
CA ASN A 276 4.75 8.50 -0.68
C ASN A 276 4.33 8.46 0.79
N ASP A 277 4.04 9.63 1.34
CA ASP A 277 3.64 9.78 2.74
C ASP A 277 2.17 10.18 2.82
N VAL A 278 1.35 9.34 3.44
CA VAL A 278 -0.07 9.61 3.69
C VAL A 278 -0.32 9.66 5.19
N THR A 279 -0.64 10.84 5.68
CA THR A 279 -1.03 11.07 7.08
C THR A 279 -2.52 11.33 7.17
N ARG A 280 -3.22 10.54 7.98
CA ARG A 280 -4.64 10.71 8.28
C ARG A 280 -4.83 10.97 9.77
N HIS A 281 -5.63 11.98 10.07
CA HIS A 281 -6.15 12.28 11.39
C HIS A 281 -7.67 12.22 11.32
N ARG A 282 -8.29 11.57 12.29
CA ARG A 282 -9.73 11.62 12.49
C ARG A 282 -10.01 11.93 13.95
N GLY A 283 -10.74 13.00 14.20
CA GLY A 283 -11.28 13.33 15.52
C GLY A 283 -12.79 13.23 15.46
N ALA A 284 -13.39 12.49 16.39
CA ALA A 284 -14.84 12.45 16.54
C ALA A 284 -15.21 12.84 17.96
N LEU A 285 -16.21 13.72 18.07
CA LEU A 285 -16.86 14.08 19.32
C LEU A 285 -18.31 13.60 19.22
N GLY A 286 -18.67 12.66 20.09
CA GLY A 286 -20.04 12.22 20.28
C GLY A 286 -20.62 12.84 21.55
N TYR A 287 -21.87 13.28 21.45
CA TYR A 287 -22.72 13.58 22.58
C TYR A 287 -23.99 12.77 22.41
N ASN A 288 -24.37 11.98 23.40
CA ASN A 288 -25.56 11.16 23.35
C ASN A 288 -26.29 11.14 24.69
N PHE A 289 -27.38 11.90 24.76
CA PHE A 289 -28.28 11.95 25.90
C PHE A 289 -29.57 11.20 25.58
N ALA A 290 -29.75 10.03 26.21
CA ALA A 290 -30.93 9.17 26.01
C ALA A 290 -31.52 8.75 27.36
N PRO A 291 -32.27 9.62 28.06
CA PRO A 291 -32.90 9.30 29.33
C PRO A 291 -34.11 8.38 29.14
N GLN A 292 -34.47 7.64 30.19
CA GLN A 292 -35.75 6.94 30.23
C GLN A 292 -36.89 7.98 30.27
N PRO A 293 -37.87 7.93 29.34
CA PRO A 293 -38.96 8.90 29.30
C PRO A 293 -39.79 8.84 30.57
N LYS A 294 -40.12 10.02 31.12
CA LYS A 294 -41.03 10.14 32.26
C LYS A 294 -42.18 11.06 31.89
N PHE A 295 -43.33 10.46 31.64
CA PHE A 295 -44.57 11.19 31.38
C PHE A 295 -45.16 11.71 32.69
N ILE A 296 -45.47 13.00 32.73
CA ILE A 296 -46.21 13.64 33.82
C ILE A 296 -47.67 13.68 33.41
N THR A 297 -48.55 13.19 34.29
CA THR A 297 -50.01 13.24 34.12
C THR A 297 -50.59 14.30 35.08
N PRO A 298 -50.62 15.60 34.72
CA PRO A 298 -50.95 16.69 35.64
C PRO A 298 -52.38 16.59 36.19
N PHE A 299 -53.34 16.15 35.38
CA PHE A 299 -54.77 16.14 35.72
C PHE A 299 -55.21 14.85 36.43
N LYS A 300 -54.40 13.80 36.42
CA LYS A 300 -54.73 12.49 37.01
C LYS A 300 -55.01 12.52 38.51
N LYS A 301 -54.45 13.49 39.25
CA LYS A 301 -54.76 13.68 40.69
C LYS A 301 -56.06 14.44 40.94
N TYR A 302 -56.45 15.37 40.06
CA TYR A 302 -57.62 16.23 40.24
C TYR A 302 -58.93 15.56 39.80
N PHE A 303 -58.88 14.72 38.74
CA PHE A 303 -60.05 13.99 38.23
C PHE A 303 -60.19 12.56 38.79
N LYS A 304 -59.55 12.26 39.94
CA LYS A 304 -59.59 10.94 40.59
C LYS A 304 -60.97 10.56 41.13
N LYS A 305 -61.83 11.55 41.42
CA LYS A 305 -63.16 11.37 42.05
C LYS A 305 -64.33 11.56 41.09
N THR A 306 -64.06 11.85 39.82
CA THR A 306 -65.10 12.17 38.83
C THR A 306 -65.53 10.90 38.10
N LYS A 307 -66.82 10.52 38.20
CA LYS A 307 -67.38 9.29 37.59
C LYS A 307 -67.79 9.42 36.12
N HIS A 308 -67.63 10.61 35.51
CA HIS A 308 -68.10 10.89 34.15
C HIS A 308 -67.00 10.73 33.11
N HIS A 309 -67.26 9.90 32.08
CA HIS A 309 -66.33 9.54 30.99
C HIS A 309 -65.87 10.73 30.13
N TRP A 310 -66.59 11.85 30.16
CA TRP A 310 -66.31 13.04 29.34
C TRP A 310 -64.97 13.73 29.66
N PHE A 311 -64.42 13.49 30.86
CA PHE A 311 -63.15 14.10 31.28
C PHE A 311 -61.94 13.18 31.12
N ASP A 312 -62.10 11.97 30.56
CA ASP A 312 -61.01 11.00 30.44
C ASP A 312 -59.88 11.49 29.51
N LEU A 313 -60.22 12.21 28.44
CA LEU A 313 -59.23 12.85 27.55
C LEU A 313 -58.33 13.86 28.30
N ILE A 314 -58.90 14.63 29.23
CA ILE A 314 -58.15 15.62 30.01
C ILE A 314 -57.41 14.92 31.16
N LYS A 315 -58.02 13.91 31.79
CA LYS A 315 -57.43 13.11 32.88
C LYS A 315 -56.17 12.37 32.43
N ASP A 316 -56.20 11.81 31.22
CA ASP A 316 -55.12 10.99 30.65
C ASP A 316 -54.12 11.80 29.81
N PHE A 317 -54.32 13.12 29.72
CA PHE A 317 -53.33 14.01 29.15
C PHE A 317 -52.00 13.83 29.90
N ASN A 318 -50.98 13.53 29.11
CA ASN A 318 -49.65 13.26 29.59
C ASN A 318 -48.68 14.08 28.77
N PHE A 319 -47.67 14.64 29.42
CA PHE A 319 -46.61 15.35 28.71
C PHE A 319 -45.24 14.99 29.28
N ASN A 320 -44.23 15.00 28.43
CA ASN A 320 -42.84 14.80 28.79
C ASN A 320 -42.06 16.07 28.43
N TYR A 321 -41.35 16.61 29.41
CA TYR A 321 -40.62 17.88 29.29
C TYR A 321 -39.15 17.69 28.87
N VAL A 322 -38.66 16.45 28.80
CA VAL A 322 -37.28 16.12 28.44
C VAL A 322 -37.28 15.35 27.11
N PRO A 323 -36.41 15.70 26.15
CA PRO A 323 -36.27 14.91 24.93
C PRO A 323 -35.87 13.47 25.27
N THR A 324 -36.44 12.53 24.53
CA THR A 324 -36.14 11.09 24.68
C THR A 324 -34.77 10.73 24.13
N GLN A 325 -34.28 11.49 23.17
CA GLN A 325 -32.93 11.38 22.64
C GLN A 325 -32.46 12.74 22.16
N LEU A 326 -31.25 13.12 22.55
CA LEU A 326 -30.51 14.24 21.99
C LEU A 326 -29.10 13.74 21.69
N SER A 327 -28.79 13.56 20.42
CA SER A 327 -27.49 13.12 19.96
C SER A 327 -26.88 14.16 19.03
N PHE A 328 -25.61 14.45 19.24
CA PHE A 328 -24.81 15.29 18.37
C PHE A 328 -23.50 14.56 18.09
N ARG A 329 -23.10 14.48 16.84
CA ARG A 329 -21.81 13.90 16.45
C ARG A 329 -21.09 14.86 15.54
N ALA A 330 -19.83 15.14 15.86
CA ALA A 330 -18.92 15.95 15.07
C ALA A 330 -17.74 15.06 14.66
N ASP A 331 -17.60 14.74 13.37
CA ASP A 331 -16.54 13.92 12.81
C ASP A 331 -15.66 14.75 11.87
N ILE A 332 -14.42 14.96 12.27
CA ILE A 332 -13.42 15.72 11.54
C ILE A 332 -12.40 14.74 11.00
N THR A 333 -12.27 14.64 9.68
CA THR A 333 -11.30 13.77 9.02
C THR A 333 -10.38 14.59 8.14
N ARG A 334 -9.07 14.51 8.37
CA ARG A 334 -8.02 15.18 7.62
C ARG A 334 -7.02 14.16 7.07
N GLN A 335 -6.84 14.11 5.77
CA GLN A 335 -5.82 13.35 5.05
C GLN A 335 -4.88 14.33 4.35
N PHE A 336 -3.59 14.12 4.53
CA PHE A 336 -2.53 14.78 3.82
C PHE A 336 -1.62 13.71 3.22
N GLY A 337 -1.72 13.53 1.92
CA GLY A 337 -0.83 12.71 1.09
C GLY A 337 0.17 13.58 0.35
N VAL A 338 1.42 13.14 0.28
CA VAL A 338 2.44 13.70 -0.60
C VAL A 338 3.11 12.55 -1.35
N VAL A 339 3.23 12.68 -2.66
CA VAL A 339 3.95 11.70 -3.48
C VAL A 339 4.92 12.42 -4.41
N LYS A 340 6.15 11.91 -4.45
CA LYS A 340 7.21 12.36 -5.34
C LYS A 340 7.71 11.17 -6.16
N PRO A 341 7.49 11.18 -7.49
CA PRO A 341 8.09 10.20 -8.38
C PRO A 341 9.62 10.31 -8.36
N ARG A 342 10.31 9.19 -8.52
CA ARG A 342 11.77 9.16 -8.58
C ARG A 342 12.25 9.62 -9.96
N SER A 343 13.27 10.50 -9.97
CA SER A 343 13.98 10.87 -11.19
C SER A 343 14.97 9.76 -11.58
N ILE A 344 14.96 9.35 -12.84
CA ILE A 344 15.91 8.38 -13.41
C ILE A 344 16.84 9.10 -14.41
N GLY A 345 18.14 9.21 -14.09
CA GLY A 345 19.15 9.84 -14.95
C GLY A 345 19.77 11.11 -14.36
N GLU A 346 20.51 11.87 -15.17
CA GLU A 346 21.06 13.18 -14.75
C GLU A 346 19.92 14.18 -14.50
N ASP A 347 19.89 14.74 -13.29
CA ASP A 347 18.87 15.64 -12.75
C ASP A 347 18.81 17.00 -13.47
N LYS A 348 18.44 17.01 -14.75
CA LYS A 348 18.21 18.26 -15.49
C LYS A 348 16.93 18.97 -15.05
N TYR A 349 15.95 18.21 -14.51
CA TYR A 349 14.67 18.74 -14.02
C TYR A 349 14.22 18.01 -12.75
N ALA A 350 14.02 18.74 -11.66
CA ALA A 350 13.45 18.18 -10.45
C ALA A 350 11.94 17.95 -10.63
N ILE A 351 11.49 16.71 -10.45
CA ILE A 351 10.07 16.37 -10.47
C ILE A 351 9.42 16.96 -9.21
N PRO A 352 8.38 17.83 -9.35
CA PRO A 352 7.74 18.43 -8.19
C PRO A 352 6.91 17.41 -7.40
N GLU A 353 6.77 17.68 -6.10
CA GLU A 353 5.82 16.95 -5.25
C GLU A 353 4.38 17.17 -5.70
N THR A 354 3.56 16.13 -5.62
CA THR A 354 2.10 16.23 -5.76
C THR A 354 1.43 15.97 -4.41
N TYR A 355 0.30 16.64 -4.18
CA TYR A 355 -0.37 16.63 -2.88
C TYR A 355 -1.81 16.14 -3.01
N ASP A 356 -2.20 15.23 -2.12
CA ASP A 356 -3.57 14.80 -1.94
C ASP A 356 -4.08 15.32 -0.59
N LYS A 357 -5.10 16.18 -0.62
CA LYS A 357 -5.63 16.82 0.57
C LYS A 357 -7.13 16.62 0.69
N TYR A 358 -7.52 15.97 1.76
CA TYR A 358 -8.92 15.73 2.07
C TYR A 358 -9.20 16.13 3.51
N PHE A 359 -9.83 17.29 3.70
CA PHE A 359 -10.20 17.79 5.02
C PHE A 359 -11.70 18.05 5.07
N VAL A 360 -12.41 17.13 5.72
CA VAL A 360 -13.87 17.16 5.83
C VAL A 360 -14.30 17.21 7.29
N PHE A 361 -15.46 17.82 7.49
CA PHE A 361 -16.11 17.92 8.78
C PHE A 361 -17.59 17.63 8.63
N GLN A 362 -18.02 16.51 9.19
CA GLN A 362 -19.41 16.05 9.22
C GLN A 362 -20.00 16.31 10.61
N ARG A 363 -21.23 16.83 10.64
CA ARG A 363 -21.98 17.14 11.86
C ARG A 363 -23.37 16.52 11.76
N ASP A 364 -23.66 15.55 12.61
CA ASP A 364 -24.96 14.88 12.67
C ASP A 364 -25.72 15.32 13.93
N TYR A 365 -27.00 15.62 13.75
CA TYR A 365 -27.91 16.06 14.81
C TYR A 365 -29.12 15.13 14.80
N ILE A 366 -29.41 14.51 15.94
CA ILE A 366 -30.60 13.67 16.12
C ILE A 366 -31.30 14.13 17.40
N MET A 367 -32.54 14.59 17.26
CA MET A 367 -33.40 14.95 18.37
C MET A 367 -34.71 14.20 18.25
N ARG A 368 -35.00 13.35 19.23
CA ARG A 368 -36.30 12.68 19.36
C ARG A 368 -36.97 13.15 20.63
N TRP A 369 -38.21 13.59 20.51
CA TRP A 369 -39.02 14.05 21.63
C TRP A 369 -40.42 13.46 21.56
N LYS A 370 -40.66 12.48 22.43
CA LYS A 370 -42.02 12.00 22.73
C LYS A 370 -42.71 13.01 23.64
N PHE A 371 -43.43 13.97 23.08
CA PHE A 371 -44.17 14.99 23.84
C PHE A 371 -45.27 14.37 24.67
N THR A 372 -46.03 13.44 24.09
CA THR A 372 -47.04 12.62 24.76
C THR A 372 -46.81 11.15 24.40
N GLN A 373 -47.59 10.23 24.97
CA GLN A 373 -47.56 8.82 24.55
C GLN A 373 -47.98 8.61 23.09
N SER A 374 -48.68 9.57 22.50
CA SER A 374 -49.22 9.50 21.14
C SER A 374 -48.58 10.49 20.16
N LEU A 375 -47.79 11.45 20.64
CA LEU A 375 -47.12 12.47 19.83
C LEU A 375 -45.61 12.40 19.99
N GLU A 376 -44.92 12.11 18.90
CA GLU A 376 -43.47 12.03 18.81
C GLU A 376 -42.98 12.97 17.71
N LEU A 377 -41.95 13.76 18.03
CA LEU A 377 -41.20 14.57 17.09
C LEU A 377 -39.84 13.92 16.88
N ASP A 378 -39.50 13.61 15.64
CA ASP A 378 -38.16 13.18 15.23
C ASP A 378 -37.57 14.25 14.31
N TYR A 379 -36.40 14.75 14.67
CA TYR A 379 -35.61 15.68 13.88
C TYR A 379 -34.22 15.10 13.68
N THR A 380 -33.86 14.87 12.42
CA THR A 380 -32.53 14.43 12.02
C THR A 380 -31.98 15.39 10.97
N ALA A 381 -30.75 15.84 11.16
CA ALA A 381 -30.05 16.71 10.21
C ALA A 381 -28.57 16.31 10.12
N THR A 382 -28.02 16.34 8.91
CA THR A 382 -26.60 16.08 8.65
C THR A 382 -26.02 17.24 7.85
N ASN A 383 -24.93 17.82 8.35
CA ASN A 383 -24.21 18.88 7.68
C ASN A 383 -22.79 18.41 7.34
N ASN A 384 -22.50 18.35 6.04
CA ASN A 384 -21.18 18.03 5.53
C ASN A 384 -20.48 19.29 5.05
N SER A 385 -19.27 19.50 5.55
CA SER A 385 -18.45 20.64 5.19
C SER A 385 -17.04 20.22 4.80
N ARG A 386 -16.42 21.01 3.92
CA ARG A 386 -15.02 20.88 3.52
C ARG A 386 -14.23 22.05 4.07
N ILE A 387 -13.07 21.77 4.63
CA ILE A 387 -12.17 22.80 5.16
C ILE A 387 -11.13 23.07 4.09
N ASP A 388 -11.17 24.28 3.52
CA ASP A 388 -10.26 24.64 2.44
C ASP A 388 -8.84 24.86 2.99
N GLU A 389 -7.86 24.14 2.43
CA GLU A 389 -6.44 24.24 2.79
C GLU A 389 -5.65 24.93 1.66
N PRO A 390 -4.63 25.75 1.99
CA PRO A 390 -3.77 26.38 0.99
C PRO A 390 -2.91 25.35 0.24
N PHE A 391 -2.41 25.72 -0.94
CA PHE A 391 -1.58 24.84 -1.78
C PHE A 391 -0.25 24.44 -1.11
N GLY A 392 0.22 23.22 -1.40
CA GLY A 392 1.51 22.67 -0.96
C GLY A 392 1.59 22.30 0.52
N ARG A 393 2.80 22.07 1.04
CA ARG A 393 3.02 21.80 2.47
C ARG A 393 2.59 22.99 3.36
N LEU A 394 2.17 22.67 4.59
CA LEU A 394 1.77 23.65 5.62
C LEU A 394 2.99 24.12 6.43
N ASP A 395 4.05 24.60 5.76
CA ASP A 395 5.31 24.93 6.43
C ASP A 395 5.31 26.33 7.06
N THR A 396 4.56 27.26 6.47
CA THR A 396 4.48 28.64 6.96
C THR A 396 3.38 28.81 8.02
N LYS A 397 3.62 29.71 8.98
CA LYS A 397 2.65 30.05 10.03
C LYS A 397 1.33 30.57 9.44
N ALA A 398 1.41 31.43 8.42
CA ALA A 398 0.23 31.96 7.73
C ALA A 398 -0.67 30.86 7.14
N LYS A 399 -0.07 29.80 6.56
CA LYS A 399 -0.83 28.66 6.04
C LYS A 399 -1.52 27.89 7.17
N LYS A 400 -0.83 27.63 8.28
CA LYS A 400 -1.40 26.94 9.46
C LYS A 400 -2.55 27.74 10.07
N ASP A 401 -2.38 29.06 10.21
CA ASP A 401 -3.39 29.96 10.77
C ASP A 401 -4.63 30.02 9.87
N SER A 402 -4.47 29.99 8.54
CA SER A 402 -5.58 29.92 7.60
C SER A 402 -6.41 28.65 7.77
N VAL A 403 -5.75 27.49 7.91
CA VAL A 403 -6.44 26.21 8.12
C VAL A 403 -7.21 26.20 9.44
N TRP A 404 -6.59 26.68 10.52
CA TRP A 404 -7.24 26.81 11.82
C TRP A 404 -8.45 27.74 11.77
N LYS A 405 -8.33 28.90 11.11
CA LYS A 405 -9.43 29.84 10.93
C LYS A 405 -10.58 29.21 10.13
N ASN A 406 -10.28 28.44 9.09
CA ASN A 406 -11.29 27.76 8.28
C ASN A 406 -11.98 26.63 9.05
N LEU A 407 -11.23 25.89 9.88
CA LEU A 407 -11.77 24.88 10.77
C LEU A 407 -12.72 25.48 11.83
N LEU A 408 -12.32 26.57 12.49
CA LEU A 408 -13.14 27.26 13.49
C LEU A 408 -14.41 27.87 12.89
N LYS A 409 -14.38 28.27 11.62
CA LYS A 409 -15.57 28.72 10.88
C LYS A 409 -16.52 27.58 10.48
N GLY A 410 -16.16 26.32 10.75
CA GLY A 410 -16.95 25.15 10.39
C GLY A 410 -16.81 24.70 8.94
N GLY A 411 -15.82 25.24 8.20
CA GLY A 411 -15.62 24.95 6.79
C GLY A 411 -16.72 25.49 5.87
N ARG A 412 -16.58 25.20 4.57
CA ARG A 412 -17.58 25.49 3.55
C ARG A 412 -18.54 24.31 3.45
N ASN A 413 -19.82 24.54 3.69
CA ASN A 413 -20.84 23.48 3.58
C ASN A 413 -20.94 22.98 2.13
N THR A 414 -21.11 21.68 1.98
CA THR A 414 -21.20 20.97 0.70
C THR A 414 -22.53 20.24 0.55
N VAL A 415 -23.09 19.73 1.66
CA VAL A 415 -24.42 19.12 1.74
C VAL A 415 -25.04 19.50 3.09
N PHE A 416 -26.33 19.80 3.13
CA PHE A 416 -27.09 20.12 4.34
C PHE A 416 -28.51 19.55 4.27
#